data_AF-A0A1V6J194-F1
#
_entry.id   AF-A0A1V6J194-F1
#
_cell.length_a   1.000
_cell.length_b   1.000
_cell.length_c   1.000
_cell.angle_alpha   90.00
_cell.angle_beta   90.00
_cell.angle_gamma   90.00
#
_symmetry.space_group_name_H-M   'P 1'
#
loop_
_entity.id
_entity.type
_entity.pdbx_description
1 polymer ?
#
loop_
_entity_poly.entity_id
_entity_poly.type
_entity_poly.pdbx_seq_one_letter_code
_entity_poly.pdbx_strand_id
1 'polypeptide(L)'
;MIEVRMTDKELILNFINQYDLLFNAELIAKLTSVSREAIEKLLPDLLQSQAIKQIEDSPPIYVRVNRYQARIGYQHYKGWTFSIADAHKLLDILEQGRYKSIRDIAQAIGKSRQWVYIYLEALASIEVVDLRQHIYVVISRQNVPKIGRKVQKGILGQLRSLNRAGCYRLIE
;
A
#
# COMPACT_ATOMS: atom_id res chain seq x y z
N MET A 1 -24.50 -19.02 -19.55
CA MET A 1 -23.08 -18.63 -19.44
C MET A 1 -22.97 -17.22 -19.98
N ILE A 2 -22.82 -16.21 -19.11
CA ILE A 2 -22.77 -14.80 -19.52
C ILE A 2 -21.33 -14.53 -19.96
N GLU A 3 -21.13 -14.22 -21.24
CA GLU A 3 -19.84 -13.79 -21.76
C GLU A 3 -19.60 -12.35 -21.29
N VAL A 4 -18.81 -12.18 -20.22
CA VAL A 4 -18.38 -10.85 -19.77
C VAL A 4 -17.30 -10.38 -20.75
N ARG A 5 -17.68 -9.56 -21.73
CA ARG A 5 -16.72 -8.90 -22.62
C ARG A 5 -16.13 -7.70 -21.89
N MET A 6 -14.82 -7.72 -21.66
CA MET A 6 -14.09 -6.55 -21.19
C MET A 6 -14.18 -5.44 -22.24
N THR A 7 -14.41 -4.22 -21.78
CA THR A 7 -14.39 -3.02 -22.63
C THR A 7 -12.96 -2.63 -22.99
N ASP A 8 -12.78 -1.89 -24.08
CA ASP A 8 -11.48 -1.34 -24.48
C ASP A 8 -10.81 -0.56 -23.35
N LYS A 9 -11.60 0.21 -22.58
CA LYS A 9 -11.11 0.96 -21.42
C LYS A 9 -10.58 0.05 -20.32
N GLU A 10 -11.26 -1.06 -20.02
CA GLU A 10 -10.80 -2.03 -19.03
C GLU A 10 -9.53 -2.74 -19.49
N LEU A 11 -9.43 -3.11 -20.77
CA LEU A 11 -8.22 -3.71 -21.34
C LEU A 11 -7.01 -2.77 -21.23
N ILE A 12 -7.20 -1.50 -21.58
CA ILE A 12 -6.15 -0.48 -21.48
C ILE A 12 -5.77 -0.21 -20.01
N LEU A 13 -6.74 -0.14 -19.09
CA LEU A 13 -6.47 0.02 -17.66
C LEU A 13 -5.72 -1.17 -17.08
N ASN A 14 -6.07 -2.40 -17.49
CA ASN A 14 -5.36 -3.61 -17.08
C ASN A 14 -3.91 -3.58 -17.58
N PHE A 15 -3.69 -3.18 -18.84
CA PHE A 15 -2.35 -2.95 -19.37
C PHE A 15 -1.58 -1.91 -18.53
N ILE A 16 -2.12 -0.72 -18.29
CA ILE A 16 -1.46 0.34 -17.52
C ILE A 16 -1.12 -0.12 -16.09
N ASN A 17 -1.99 -0.94 -15.48
CA ASN A 17 -1.78 -1.43 -14.12
C ASN A 17 -0.68 -2.49 -14.01
N GLN A 18 -0.44 -3.25 -15.08
CA GLN A 18 0.54 -4.34 -15.12
C GLN A 18 1.87 -3.94 -15.80
N TYR A 19 1.83 -2.96 -16.70
CA TYR A 19 2.99 -2.56 -17.51
C TYR A 19 3.74 -1.40 -16.86
N ASP A 20 4.82 -1.72 -16.14
CA ASP A 20 5.64 -0.76 -15.39
C ASP A 20 6.77 -0.11 -16.25
N LEU A 21 6.70 -0.19 -17.59
CA LEU A 21 7.67 0.41 -18.53
C LEU A 21 7.08 1.61 -19.31
N LEU A 22 7.91 2.28 -20.12
CA LEU A 22 7.46 3.39 -20.98
C LEU A 22 6.65 2.82 -22.14
N PHE A 23 5.58 3.47 -22.52
CA PHE A 23 4.70 2.99 -23.59
C PHE A 23 4.16 4.13 -24.45
N ASN A 24 3.71 3.78 -25.65
CA ASN A 24 3.01 4.66 -26.58
C ASN A 24 1.72 3.97 -27.05
N ALA A 25 0.90 4.66 -27.85
CA ALA A 25 -0.36 4.12 -28.36
C ALA A 25 -0.17 2.82 -29.18
N GLU A 26 0.92 2.75 -29.94
CA GLU A 26 1.26 1.57 -30.76
C GLU A 26 1.53 0.32 -29.90
N LEU A 27 2.26 0.48 -28.80
CA LEU A 27 2.55 -0.61 -27.88
C LEU A 27 1.28 -1.09 -27.14
N ILE A 28 0.41 -0.15 -26.73
CA ILE A 28 -0.89 -0.50 -26.13
C ILE A 28 -1.70 -1.32 -27.13
N ALA A 29 -1.79 -0.88 -28.38
CA ALA A 29 -2.55 -1.58 -29.42
C ALA A 29 -2.02 -3.00 -29.64
N LYS A 30 -0.70 -3.15 -29.73
CA LYS A 30 -0.05 -4.46 -29.92
C LYS A 30 -0.32 -5.43 -28.78
N LEU A 31 -0.38 -4.97 -27.53
CA LEU A 31 -0.50 -5.83 -26.35
C LEU A 31 -1.95 -6.07 -25.89
N THR A 32 -2.86 -5.15 -26.22
CA THR A 32 -4.28 -5.25 -25.82
C THR A 32 -5.19 -5.67 -26.97
N SER A 33 -4.69 -5.67 -28.21
CA SER A 33 -5.49 -5.82 -29.44
C SER A 33 -6.58 -4.76 -29.62
N VAL A 34 -6.54 -3.67 -28.84
CA VAL A 34 -7.43 -2.52 -29.01
C VAL A 34 -6.91 -1.67 -30.16
N SER A 35 -7.83 -1.15 -30.99
CA SER A 35 -7.47 -0.29 -32.12
C SER A 35 -6.75 0.97 -31.65
N ARG A 36 -5.81 1.46 -32.47
CA ARG A 36 -5.06 2.68 -32.17
C ARG A 36 -5.99 3.89 -32.02
N GLU A 37 -7.02 3.97 -32.85
CA GLU A 37 -8.02 5.03 -32.84
C GLU A 37 -8.81 5.06 -31.52
N ALA A 38 -9.18 3.88 -30.99
CA ALA A 38 -9.86 3.79 -29.70
C ALA A 38 -8.93 4.19 -28.55
N ILE A 39 -7.66 3.79 -28.61
CA ILE A 39 -6.65 4.19 -27.60
C ILE A 39 -6.46 5.70 -27.62
N GLU A 40 -6.25 6.31 -28.79
CA GLU A 40 -6.05 7.76 -28.94
C GLU A 40 -7.26 8.57 -28.42
N LYS A 41 -8.48 8.06 -28.57
CA LYS A 41 -9.68 8.66 -27.98
C LYS A 41 -9.74 8.57 -26.45
N LEU A 42 -9.14 7.54 -25.86
CA LEU A 42 -9.15 7.30 -24.40
C LEU A 42 -7.95 7.92 -23.66
N LEU A 43 -6.86 8.24 -24.37
CA LEU A 43 -5.67 8.86 -23.77
C LEU A 43 -5.96 10.17 -23.00
N PRO A 44 -6.78 11.12 -23.52
CA PRO A 44 -7.13 12.33 -22.78
C PRO A 44 -7.79 12.03 -21.42
N ASP A 45 -8.74 11.09 -21.37
CA ASP A 45 -9.39 10.67 -20.13
C ASP A 45 -8.39 10.06 -19.14
N LEU A 46 -7.45 9.26 -19.63
CA LEU A 46 -6.41 8.61 -18.80
C LEU A 46 -5.40 9.62 -18.24
N LEU A 47 -5.11 10.68 -18.99
CA LEU A 47 -4.30 11.82 -18.52
C LEU A 47 -5.07 12.64 -17.48
N GLN A 48 -6.34 12.97 -17.76
CA GLN A 48 -7.20 13.76 -16.85
C GLN A 48 -7.44 13.05 -15.52
N SER A 49 -7.68 11.73 -15.56
CA SER A 49 -7.86 10.89 -14.37
C SER A 49 -6.56 10.56 -13.62
N GLN A 50 -5.41 11.05 -14.10
CA GLN A 50 -4.09 10.75 -13.55
C GLN A 50 -3.76 9.25 -13.50
N ALA A 51 -4.29 8.45 -14.42
CA ALA A 51 -3.86 7.06 -14.60
C ALA A 51 -2.46 7.00 -15.23
N ILE A 52 -2.18 7.92 -16.17
CA ILE A 52 -0.91 8.04 -16.90
C ILE A 52 -0.42 9.49 -16.92
N LYS A 53 0.86 9.67 -17.21
CA LYS A 53 1.52 10.95 -17.47
C LYS A 53 2.25 10.85 -18.80
N GLN A 54 2.23 11.92 -19.59
CA GLN A 54 3.07 12.08 -20.77
C GLN A 54 4.44 12.64 -20.39
N ILE A 55 5.50 12.08 -20.97
CA ILE A 55 6.89 12.48 -20.69
C ILE A 55 7.64 12.99 -21.93
N GLU A 56 7.11 12.74 -23.12
CA GLU A 56 7.64 13.21 -24.39
C GLU A 56 6.45 13.55 -25.30
N ASP A 57 6.59 14.59 -26.10
CA ASP A 57 5.55 15.11 -26.98
C ASP A 57 5.65 14.52 -28.40
N SER A 58 6.87 14.23 -28.87
CA SER A 58 7.10 13.73 -30.24
C SER A 58 8.24 12.72 -30.36
N PRO A 59 7.95 11.42 -30.56
CA PRO A 59 6.62 10.81 -30.52
C PRO A 59 6.04 10.81 -29.09
N PRO A 60 4.71 10.84 -28.91
CA PRO A 60 4.11 10.81 -27.58
C PRO A 60 4.51 9.56 -26.79
N ILE A 61 5.14 9.75 -25.63
CA ILE A 61 5.51 8.66 -24.70
C ILE A 61 4.83 8.88 -23.37
N TYR A 62 4.24 7.81 -22.85
CA TYR A 62 3.48 7.78 -21.61
C TYR A 62 4.09 6.83 -20.58
N VAL A 63 3.71 7.08 -19.33
CA VAL A 63 4.10 6.30 -18.17
C VAL A 63 2.96 6.30 -17.16
N ARG A 64 2.79 5.21 -16.39
CA ARG A 64 1.85 5.19 -15.26
C ARG A 64 2.25 6.22 -14.20
N VAL A 65 1.31 7.03 -13.71
CA VAL A 65 1.60 8.09 -12.70
C VAL A 65 2.28 7.53 -11.45
N ASN A 66 1.88 6.33 -11.01
CA ASN A 66 2.44 5.69 -9.81
C ASN A 66 3.78 4.95 -10.05
N ARG A 67 4.42 5.08 -11.22
CA ARG A 67 5.71 4.41 -11.49
C ARG A 67 6.86 4.95 -10.65
N TYR A 68 6.93 6.27 -10.51
CA TYR A 68 7.96 6.96 -9.72
C TYR A 68 7.48 7.33 -8.32
N GLN A 69 6.23 7.03 -7.98
CA GLN A 69 5.83 7.01 -6.60
C GLN A 69 6.69 5.94 -5.95
N ALA A 70 7.63 6.36 -5.10
CA ALA A 70 8.51 5.44 -4.41
C ALA A 70 7.63 4.37 -3.76
N ARG A 71 7.56 3.19 -4.38
CA ARG A 71 7.09 1.99 -3.73
C ARG A 71 8.16 1.79 -2.68
N ILE A 72 7.95 2.32 -1.48
CA ILE A 72 8.95 2.23 -0.44
C ILE A 72 8.91 0.81 0.10
N GLY A 73 9.41 -0.11 -0.73
CA GLY A 73 9.71 -1.49 -0.42
C GLY A 73 10.99 -1.46 0.37
N TYR A 74 10.87 -1.24 1.67
CA TYR A 74 12.03 -1.22 2.55
C TYR A 74 12.65 -2.62 2.59
N GLN A 75 13.94 -2.68 2.27
CA GLN A 75 14.75 -3.91 2.13
C GLN A 75 14.71 -4.84 3.35
N HIS A 76 14.21 -4.38 4.50
CA HIS A 76 14.14 -5.16 5.74
C HIS A 76 13.12 -6.32 5.72
N TYR A 77 12.11 -6.29 4.84
CA TYR A 77 11.12 -7.38 4.65
C TYR A 77 11.01 -7.79 3.17
N LYS A 78 12.13 -8.09 2.49
CA LYS A 78 12.15 -8.70 1.14
C LYS A 78 11.18 -8.03 0.12
N GLY A 79 11.13 -6.70 0.05
CA GLY A 79 10.25 -5.99 -0.90
C GLY A 79 8.79 -5.83 -0.46
N TRP A 80 8.49 -5.99 0.83
CA TRP A 80 7.17 -5.68 1.38
C TRP A 80 6.81 -4.21 1.19
N THR A 81 5.60 -3.95 0.70
CA THR A 81 5.05 -2.59 0.54
C THR A 81 3.95 -2.34 1.56
N PHE A 82 3.96 -1.14 2.15
CA PHE A 82 2.94 -0.72 3.10
C PHE A 82 1.85 0.08 2.39
N SER A 83 0.60 -0.34 2.59
CA SER A 83 -0.60 0.33 2.13
C SER A 83 -1.08 1.25 3.25
N ILE A 84 -1.17 2.56 2.97
CA ILE A 84 -1.70 3.55 3.91
C ILE A 84 -3.16 3.22 4.27
N ALA A 85 -3.95 2.81 3.28
CA ALA A 85 -5.33 2.40 3.50
C ALA A 85 -5.44 1.19 4.44
N ASP A 86 -4.58 0.18 4.27
CA ASP A 86 -4.61 -0.98 5.17
C ASP A 86 -4.05 -0.66 6.56
N ALA A 87 -3.10 0.28 6.66
CA ALA A 87 -2.65 0.80 7.95
C ALA A 87 -3.83 1.45 8.70
N HIS A 88 -4.62 2.31 8.05
CA HIS A 88 -5.80 2.91 8.69
C HIS A 88 -6.83 1.87 9.13
N LYS A 89 -7.15 0.87 8.29
CA LYS A 89 -8.06 -0.22 8.68
C LYS A 89 -7.58 -0.97 9.92
N LEU A 90 -6.27 -1.23 10.02
CA LEU A 90 -5.70 -1.86 11.20
C LEU A 90 -5.87 -0.98 12.45
N LEU A 91 -5.65 0.33 12.34
CA LEU A 91 -5.83 1.26 13.45
C LEU A 91 -7.30 1.34 13.88
N ASP A 92 -8.24 1.37 12.94
CA ASP A 92 -9.67 1.39 13.24
C ASP A 92 -10.07 0.14 14.05
N ILE A 93 -9.56 -1.03 13.66
CA ILE A 93 -9.79 -2.27 14.42
C ILE A 93 -9.18 -2.17 15.82
N LEU A 94 -7.93 -1.72 15.95
CA LEU A 94 -7.27 -1.59 17.26
C LEU A 94 -8.01 -0.64 18.20
N GLU A 95 -8.63 0.42 17.70
CA GLU A 95 -9.42 1.36 18.48
C GLU A 95 -10.79 0.79 18.90
N GLN A 96 -11.39 -0.07 18.08
CA GLN A 96 -12.69 -0.69 18.35
C GLN A 96 -12.62 -1.84 19.37
N GLY A 97 -11.43 -2.42 19.59
CA GLY A 97 -11.27 -3.60 20.42
C GLY A 97 -10.12 -3.50 21.42
N ARG A 98 -9.97 -4.55 22.25
CA ARG A 98 -8.87 -4.67 23.21
C ARG A 98 -8.02 -5.88 22.87
N TYR A 99 -7.12 -5.70 21.90
CA TYR A 99 -6.32 -6.80 21.37
C TYR A 99 -5.02 -6.99 22.14
N LYS A 100 -4.85 -8.18 22.72
CA LYS A 100 -3.63 -8.58 23.45
C LYS A 100 -2.65 -9.38 22.60
N SER A 101 -3.11 -9.97 21.50
CA SER A 101 -2.30 -10.86 20.68
C SER A 101 -2.44 -10.56 19.19
N ILE A 102 -1.36 -10.84 18.45
CA ILE A 102 -1.32 -10.76 16.98
C ILE A 102 -2.32 -11.72 16.34
N ARG A 103 -2.59 -12.86 16.99
CA ARG A 103 -3.55 -13.86 16.51
C ARG A 103 -4.97 -13.29 16.49
N ASP A 104 -5.37 -12.60 17.55
CA ASP A 104 -6.72 -12.04 17.67
C ASP A 104 -6.93 -10.90 16.66
N ILE A 105 -5.91 -10.05 16.49
CA ILE A 105 -5.93 -8.97 15.49
C ILE A 105 -6.05 -9.57 14.08
N ALA A 106 -5.25 -10.59 13.76
CA ALA A 106 -5.26 -11.25 12.45
C ALA A 106 -6.65 -11.82 12.11
N GLN A 107 -7.32 -12.42 13.11
CA GLN A 107 -8.68 -12.91 12.96
C GLN A 107 -9.69 -11.77 12.73
N ALA A 108 -9.57 -10.66 13.47
CA ALA A 108 -10.47 -9.51 13.33
C ALA A 108 -10.33 -8.79 11.98
N ILE A 109 -9.10 -8.61 11.47
CA ILE A 109 -8.86 -7.91 10.19
C ILE A 109 -8.95 -8.83 8.97
N GLY A 110 -9.02 -10.16 9.17
CA GLY A 110 -9.01 -11.12 8.06
C GLY A 110 -7.69 -11.13 7.27
N LYS A 111 -6.55 -10.95 7.95
CA LYS A 111 -5.20 -10.98 7.35
C LYS A 111 -4.32 -12.02 8.04
N SER A 112 -3.17 -12.34 7.44
CA SER A 112 -2.23 -13.29 8.04
C SER A 112 -1.56 -12.72 9.29
N ARG A 113 -1.13 -13.59 10.21
CA ARG A 113 -0.38 -13.19 11.42
C ARG A 113 0.91 -12.46 11.07
N GLN A 114 1.58 -12.90 9.99
CA GLN A 114 2.79 -12.26 9.50
C GLN A 114 2.51 -10.84 9.00
N TRP A 115 1.41 -10.65 8.27
CA TRP A 115 0.97 -9.32 7.81
C TRP A 115 0.77 -8.39 9.01
N VAL A 116 0.03 -8.85 10.04
CA VAL A 116 -0.21 -8.07 11.25
C VAL A 116 1.08 -7.76 12.00
N TYR A 117 1.97 -8.75 12.16
CA TYR A 117 3.26 -8.55 12.80
C TYR A 117 4.07 -7.45 12.10
N ILE A 118 4.19 -7.52 10.77
CA ILE A 118 4.96 -6.55 9.97
C ILE A 118 4.35 -5.13 10.08
N TYR A 119 3.02 -5.01 9.98
CA TYR A 119 2.35 -3.71 10.10
C TYR A 119 2.46 -3.11 11.49
N LEU A 120 2.26 -3.91 12.55
CA LEU A 120 2.42 -3.43 13.93
C LEU A 120 3.86 -3.00 14.20
N GLU A 121 4.85 -3.73 13.70
CA GLU A 121 6.26 -3.39 13.89
C GLU A 121 6.62 -2.07 13.20
N ALA A 122 6.14 -1.89 11.96
CA ALA A 122 6.32 -0.64 11.23
C ALA A 122 5.62 0.54 11.93
N LEU A 123 4.36 0.38 12.34
CA LEU A 123 3.58 1.42 13.02
C LEU A 123 4.14 1.78 14.41
N ALA A 124 4.63 0.79 15.15
CA ALA A 124 5.27 1.04 16.44
C ALA A 124 6.59 1.80 16.30
N SER A 125 7.33 1.54 15.21
CA SER A 125 8.62 2.20 14.90
C SER A 125 8.49 3.68 14.59
N ILE A 126 7.29 4.14 14.23
CA ILE A 126 6.97 5.55 13.93
C ILE A 126 5.97 6.13 14.94
N GLU A 127 5.84 5.48 16.10
CA GLU A 127 5.04 5.97 17.23
C GLU A 127 3.56 6.21 16.88
N VAL A 128 3.00 5.35 16.03
CA VAL A 128 1.57 5.31 15.73
C VAL A 128 0.86 4.29 16.63
N VAL A 129 1.51 3.17 16.92
CA VAL A 129 1.02 2.11 17.80
C VAL A 129 1.97 1.91 18.97
N ASP A 130 1.41 1.57 20.12
CA ASP A 130 2.16 1.15 21.30
C ASP A 130 1.54 -0.09 21.94
N LEU A 131 2.20 -0.65 22.95
CA LEU A 131 1.67 -1.68 23.81
C LEU A 131 1.54 -1.12 25.23
N ARG A 132 0.33 -1.08 25.77
CA ARG A 132 0.06 -0.62 27.15
C ARG A 132 -0.79 -1.63 27.88
N GLN A 133 -0.36 -2.01 29.09
CA GLN A 133 -0.99 -3.07 29.87
C GLN A 133 -1.22 -4.35 29.04
N HIS A 134 -0.24 -4.70 28.21
CA HIS A 134 -0.30 -5.82 27.25
C HIS A 134 -1.40 -5.73 26.17
N ILE A 135 -1.93 -4.54 25.91
CA ILE A 135 -2.92 -4.28 24.86
C ILE A 135 -2.29 -3.36 23.81
N TYR A 136 -2.48 -3.70 22.54
CA TYR A 136 -2.08 -2.83 21.44
C TYR A 136 -3.01 -1.63 21.37
N VAL A 137 -2.43 -0.42 21.39
CA VAL A 137 -3.18 0.84 21.41
C VAL A 137 -2.67 1.77 20.31
N VAL A 138 -3.59 2.52 19.72
CA VAL A 138 -3.26 3.62 18.81
C VAL A 138 -2.96 4.86 19.64
N ILE A 139 -1.78 5.45 19.43
CA ILE A 139 -1.31 6.62 20.17
C ILE A 139 -1.34 7.90 19.33
N SER A 140 -1.16 7.79 18.01
CA SER A 140 -1.25 8.92 17.08
C SER A 140 -1.47 8.41 15.67
N ARG A 141 -2.27 9.12 14.85
CA ARG A 141 -2.40 8.83 13.41
C ARG A 141 -1.52 9.74 12.54
N GLN A 142 -0.89 10.76 13.12
CA GLN A 142 -0.18 11.80 12.37
C GLN A 142 1.02 11.26 11.57
N ASN A 143 1.69 10.24 12.11
CA ASN A 143 2.87 9.66 11.49
C ASN A 143 2.54 8.54 10.49
N VAL A 144 1.29 8.13 10.29
CA VAL A 144 0.90 7.06 9.35
C VAL A 144 1.49 7.23 7.94
N PRO A 145 1.54 8.44 7.34
CA PRO A 145 2.17 8.61 6.03
C PRO A 145 3.68 8.27 5.99
N LYS A 146 4.34 8.18 7.16
CA LYS A 146 5.74 7.79 7.33
C LYS A 146 5.91 6.27 7.49
N ILE A 147 4.84 5.46 7.38
CA ILE A 147 4.92 4.01 7.58
C ILE A 147 5.96 3.37 6.67
N GLY A 148 6.73 2.43 7.23
CA GLY A 148 7.86 1.81 6.54
C GLY A 148 9.13 2.66 6.56
N ARG A 149 9.06 3.99 6.75
CA ARG A 149 10.22 4.90 6.61
C ARG A 149 11.43 4.50 7.44
N LYS A 150 11.16 4.08 8.67
CA LYS A 150 12.11 3.50 9.60
C LYS A 150 11.38 2.37 10.32
N VAL A 151 11.88 1.15 10.17
CA VAL A 151 11.33 -0.02 10.89
C VAL A 151 12.40 -0.59 11.80
N GLN A 152 12.15 -0.50 13.10
CA GLN A 152 13.02 -1.04 14.13
C GLN A 152 12.64 -2.50 14.38
N LYS A 153 13.51 -3.42 13.93
CA LYS A 153 13.31 -4.85 14.16
C LYS A 153 13.29 -5.17 15.65
N GLY A 154 12.37 -6.03 16.04
CA GLY A 154 12.20 -6.50 17.42
C GLY A 154 11.53 -5.49 18.36
N ILE A 155 11.08 -4.33 17.88
CA ILE A 155 10.46 -3.30 18.74
C ILE A 155 9.24 -3.85 19.49
N LEU A 156 8.43 -4.72 18.86
CA LEU A 156 7.30 -5.35 19.55
C LEU A 156 7.74 -6.25 20.72
N GLY A 157 8.92 -6.87 20.63
CA GLY A 157 9.53 -7.63 21.72
C GLY A 157 10.00 -6.71 22.86
N GLN A 158 10.59 -5.56 22.51
CA GLN A 158 11.01 -4.54 23.47
C GLN A 158 9.80 -3.97 24.23
N LEU A 159 8.72 -3.60 23.53
CA LEU A 159 7.48 -3.11 24.13
C LEU A 159 6.85 -4.13 25.09
N ARG A 160 6.85 -5.42 24.71
CA ARG A 160 6.42 -6.51 25.61
C ARG A 160 7.31 -6.62 26.84
N SER A 161 8.61 -6.43 26.70
CA SER A 161 9.54 -6.46 27.84
C SER A 161 9.29 -5.30 28.80
N LEU A 162 9.08 -4.08 28.28
CA LEU A 162 8.74 -2.91 29.09
C LEU A 162 7.44 -3.13 29.89
N ASN A 163 6.38 -3.63 29.23
CA ASN A 163 5.12 -3.91 29.90
C ASN A 163 5.26 -4.95 31.01
N ARG A 164 6.09 -5.99 30.82
CA ARG A 164 6.39 -6.97 31.87
C ARG A 164 7.10 -6.34 33.08
N ALA A 165 7.88 -5.29 32.86
CA ALA A 165 8.51 -4.51 33.92
C ALA A 165 7.58 -3.45 34.53
N GLY A 166 6.32 -3.35 34.08
CA GLY A 166 5.38 -2.31 34.51
C GLY A 166 5.63 -0.92 33.90
N CYS A 167 6.55 -0.82 32.94
CA CYS A 167 6.93 0.44 32.29
C CYS A 167 6.29 0.55 30.90
N TYR A 168 6.23 1.78 30.38
CA TYR A 168 5.86 2.08 29.00
C TYR A 168 6.92 2.95 28.34
N ARG A 169 6.96 2.91 27.01
CA ARG A 169 7.85 3.76 26.22
C ARG A 169 7.41 5.21 26.34
N LEU A 170 8.35 6.13 26.55
CA LEU A 170 8.12 7.56 26.40
C LEU A 170 8.04 7.88 24.90
N ILE A 171 7.01 8.62 24.51
CA ILE A 171 6.72 9.00 23.12
C ILE A 171 6.99 10.51 23.02
N GLU A 172 7.67 10.94 21.95
CA GLU A 172 8.02 12.34 21.68
C GLU A 172 7.04 13.03 20.73
#